data_AF-K2GXX0-F1
#
_entry.id   AF-K2GXX0-F1
#
_cell.length_a   1.000
_cell.length_b   1.000
_cell.length_c   1.000
_cell.angle_alpha   90.00
_cell.angle_beta   90.00
_cell.angle_gamma   90.00
#
_symmetry.space_group_name_H-M   'P 1'
#
loop_
_entity.id
_entity.type
_entity.pdbx_description
1 polymer ?
#
loop_
_entity_poly.entity_id
_entity_poly.type
_entity_poly.pdbx_seq_one_letter_code
_entity_poly.pdbx_strand_id
1 'polypeptide(L)'
;MVRRSMSFDNDSLEIDPFAPVLRGQDSVLKRCWYKKRPTILKIYNTDMQSYFNEIEGLCSLVIKIKSEFIVELIGVERCKEIRILFEYCDMGTFDQFIPSCSEAFRIKILKDVIKALKIIHNVNIIAGELQPSKIFITSVDITKTSNCKLSIYGRHKRLDLKKMTLSEIQRSLVYRAPEVLTNISLSRQSDVFSFGILMYETFSKQLPYTHDDGSFSVEDMMRITQEAALTRKPKLNGIIWETITQCCKYEPSERISLDKVNEALEEQERLATNYGEACGVQREIIDTDIFKIINKYLMVLQQWTDMENFNIIYNSSVDGLNGKLISSKMMEHKNLMVIIQTKEGHVFGSYYGGFINRIRDISFNVEDDSQKYHFAFSLINPHKTAPINVKKRKEYRVAFRFNGQTNEVISVPSFFFIFSDATSYISTSFNVAYEHVSEYGFDLFCEGQDYSSPYRVGFNLMTLYVIEWTPKC
;
A
#
# COMPACT_ATOMS: atom_id res chain seq x y z
N MET A 1 -7.16 -37.98 -18.29
CA MET A 1 -6.64 -38.50 -16.99
C MET A 1 -5.87 -37.45 -16.17
N VAL A 2 -6.12 -36.13 -16.36
CA VAL A 2 -5.37 -35.01 -15.71
C VAL A 2 -6.10 -34.42 -14.48
N ARG A 3 -7.32 -34.88 -14.16
CA ARG A 3 -8.21 -34.26 -13.16
C ARG A 3 -7.70 -34.22 -11.71
N ARG A 4 -6.76 -35.08 -11.30
CA ARG A 4 -6.29 -35.15 -9.90
C ARG A 4 -5.13 -34.22 -9.55
N SER A 5 -4.41 -33.64 -10.51
CA SER A 5 -3.17 -32.89 -10.21
C SER A 5 -3.38 -31.42 -9.87
N MET A 6 -4.59 -30.87 -10.10
CA MET A 6 -4.89 -29.45 -9.86
C MET A 6 -5.90 -29.22 -8.73
N SER A 7 -6.63 -30.25 -8.30
CA SER A 7 -7.58 -30.15 -7.19
C SER A 7 -6.83 -30.02 -5.86
N PHE A 8 -7.27 -29.10 -5.01
CA PHE A 8 -6.81 -29.02 -3.62
C PHE A 8 -7.76 -29.81 -2.71
N ASP A 9 -7.24 -30.24 -1.56
CA ASP A 9 -8.01 -30.99 -0.56
C ASP A 9 -8.84 -30.05 0.31
N ASN A 10 -10.17 -30.21 0.32
CA ASN A 10 -11.06 -29.36 1.09
C ASN A 10 -10.92 -29.57 2.62
N ASP A 11 -10.50 -30.75 3.07
CA ASP A 11 -10.35 -31.03 4.50
C ASP A 11 -9.17 -30.25 5.11
N SER A 12 -8.21 -29.86 4.27
CA SER A 12 -7.04 -29.06 4.63
C SER A 12 -7.26 -27.54 4.54
N LEU A 13 -8.49 -27.09 4.21
CA LEU A 13 -8.83 -25.68 3.94
C LEU A 13 -9.66 -25.09 5.09
N GLU A 14 -9.08 -24.11 5.77
CA GLU A 14 -9.71 -23.41 6.90
C GLU A 14 -9.99 -21.94 6.52
N ILE A 15 -11.26 -21.52 6.48
CA ILE A 15 -11.61 -20.12 6.21
C ILE A 15 -11.29 -19.27 7.43
N ASP A 16 -10.64 -18.12 7.23
CA ASP A 16 -10.39 -17.16 8.30
C ASP A 16 -11.70 -16.40 8.63
N PRO A 17 -12.27 -16.59 9.84
CA PRO A 17 -13.56 -15.98 10.20
C PRO A 17 -13.46 -14.49 10.49
N PHE A 18 -12.25 -13.96 10.73
CA PHE A 18 -12.02 -12.56 11.07
C PHE A 18 -11.61 -11.70 9.86
N ALA A 19 -11.25 -12.34 8.74
CA ALA A 19 -10.92 -11.63 7.52
C ALA A 19 -12.18 -11.13 6.78
N PRO A 20 -12.13 -9.92 6.19
CA PRO A 20 -13.25 -9.43 5.39
C PRO A 20 -13.45 -10.31 4.15
N VAL A 21 -14.72 -10.56 3.83
CA VAL A 21 -15.12 -11.23 2.59
C VAL A 21 -15.24 -10.18 1.49
N LEU A 22 -14.36 -10.24 0.49
CA LEU A 22 -14.39 -9.30 -0.63
C LEU A 22 -15.33 -9.83 -1.71
N ARG A 23 -16.33 -9.05 -2.10
CA ARG A 23 -17.30 -9.42 -3.12
C ARG A 23 -17.05 -8.60 -4.38
N GLY A 24 -16.70 -9.29 -5.46
CA GLY A 24 -16.68 -8.73 -6.81
C GLY A 24 -17.97 -9.08 -7.56
N GLN A 25 -18.08 -8.56 -8.78
CA GLN A 25 -19.25 -8.76 -9.64
C GLN A 25 -19.55 -10.25 -9.92
N ASP A 26 -18.50 -11.02 -10.23
CA ASP A 26 -18.62 -12.42 -10.68
C ASP A 26 -18.05 -13.44 -9.68
N SER A 27 -17.50 -12.98 -8.55
CA SER A 27 -16.81 -13.85 -7.60
C SER A 27 -16.69 -13.26 -6.20
N VAL A 28 -16.52 -14.12 -5.22
CA VAL A 28 -16.19 -13.79 -3.83
C VAL A 28 -14.77 -14.24 -3.51
N LEU A 29 -13.99 -13.41 -2.82
CA LEU A 29 -12.67 -13.75 -2.29
C LEU A 29 -12.76 -13.90 -0.76
N LYS A 30 -12.11 -14.94 -0.24
CA LYS A 30 -11.98 -15.19 1.19
C LYS A 30 -10.52 -15.49 1.52
N ARG A 31 -10.03 -14.93 2.63
CA ARG A 31 -8.76 -15.36 3.22
C ARG A 31 -8.96 -16.71 3.91
N CYS A 32 -7.98 -17.58 3.77
CA CYS A 32 -8.01 -18.93 4.31
C CYS A 32 -6.60 -19.46 4.57
N TRP A 33 -6.53 -20.54 5.35
CA TRP A 33 -5.33 -21.32 5.59
C TRP A 33 -5.46 -22.65 4.86
N TYR A 34 -4.51 -22.96 3.98
CA TYR A 34 -4.44 -24.26 3.31
C TYR A 34 -3.11 -24.92 3.66
N LYS A 35 -3.18 -26.09 4.32
CA LYS A 35 -1.98 -26.79 4.83
C LYS A 35 -1.05 -25.87 5.63
N LYS A 36 -1.64 -25.05 6.51
CA LYS A 36 -0.96 -24.04 7.36
C LYS A 36 -0.28 -22.89 6.59
N ARG A 37 -0.59 -22.70 5.30
CA ARG A 37 -0.12 -21.55 4.52
C ARG A 37 -1.27 -20.55 4.32
N PRO A 38 -1.02 -19.24 4.43
CA PRO A 38 -2.03 -18.24 4.14
C PRO A 38 -2.31 -18.22 2.62
N THR A 39 -3.58 -18.20 2.26
CA THR A 39 -4.07 -18.36 0.89
C THR A 39 -5.34 -17.55 0.66
N ILE A 40 -5.67 -17.30 -0.62
CA ILE A 40 -6.92 -16.69 -1.05
C ILE A 40 -7.76 -17.71 -1.79
N LEU A 41 -8.96 -17.98 -1.28
CA LEU A 41 -9.99 -18.75 -1.96
C LEU A 41 -10.88 -17.81 -2.77
N LYS A 42 -10.84 -17.94 -4.09
CA LYS A 42 -11.77 -17.30 -5.02
C LYS A 42 -12.88 -18.26 -5.39
N ILE A 43 -14.12 -17.86 -5.13
CA ILE A 43 -15.33 -18.61 -5.45
C ILE A 43 -16.08 -17.84 -6.54
N TYR A 44 -16.21 -18.40 -7.73
CA TYR A 44 -17.02 -17.80 -8.78
C TYR A 44 -18.50 -18.06 -8.55
N ASN A 45 -19.34 -17.10 -8.93
CA ASN A 45 -20.79 -17.24 -8.90
C ASN A 45 -21.24 -18.37 -9.85
N THR A 46 -22.42 -18.94 -9.59
CA THR A 46 -22.97 -20.07 -10.36
C THR A 46 -23.10 -19.79 -11.86
N ASP A 47 -23.33 -18.53 -12.23
CA ASP A 47 -23.49 -18.10 -13.63
C ASP A 47 -22.20 -18.23 -14.44
N MET A 48 -21.06 -18.36 -13.78
CA MET A 48 -19.75 -18.53 -14.42
C MET A 48 -19.41 -20.00 -14.74
N GLN A 49 -20.31 -20.94 -14.42
CA GLN A 49 -20.10 -22.37 -14.68
C GLN A 49 -19.90 -22.71 -16.16
N SER A 50 -20.47 -21.92 -17.08
CA SER A 50 -20.28 -22.07 -18.53
C SER A 50 -18.84 -21.79 -18.98
N TYR A 51 -18.10 -20.94 -18.24
CA TYR A 51 -16.71 -20.58 -18.52
C TYR A 51 -15.69 -21.53 -17.86
N PHE A 52 -16.16 -22.59 -17.17
CA PHE A 52 -15.27 -23.48 -16.43
C PHE A 52 -14.15 -24.06 -17.31
N ASN A 53 -14.46 -24.51 -18.53
CA ASN A 53 -13.47 -25.11 -19.41
C ASN A 53 -12.36 -24.12 -19.80
N GLU A 54 -12.71 -22.84 -19.98
CA GLU A 54 -11.75 -21.78 -20.29
C GLU A 54 -10.85 -21.47 -19.08
N ILE A 55 -11.49 -21.33 -17.90
CA ILE A 55 -10.80 -21.12 -16.62
C ILE A 55 -9.86 -22.29 -16.30
N GLU A 56 -10.35 -23.53 -16.43
CA GLU A 56 -9.58 -24.76 -16.21
C GLU A 56 -8.43 -24.86 -17.22
N GLY A 57 -8.67 -24.51 -18.49
CA GLY A 57 -7.66 -24.44 -19.53
C GLY A 57 -6.51 -23.52 -19.13
N LEU A 58 -6.80 -22.28 -18.74
CA LEU A 58 -5.78 -21.34 -18.27
C LEU A 58 -5.07 -21.86 -17.01
N CYS A 59 -5.82 -22.37 -16.02
CA CYS A 59 -5.26 -22.93 -14.79
C CYS A 59 -4.27 -24.07 -15.09
N SER A 60 -4.58 -24.94 -16.05
CA SER A 60 -3.73 -26.07 -16.44
C SER A 60 -2.40 -25.67 -17.05
N LEU A 61 -2.35 -24.50 -17.69
CA LEU A 61 -1.12 -23.90 -18.22
C LEU A 61 -0.33 -23.23 -17.09
N VAL A 62 -1.02 -22.44 -16.26
CA VAL A 62 -0.39 -21.59 -15.25
C VAL A 62 0.09 -22.37 -14.01
N ILE A 63 -0.56 -23.46 -13.63
CA ILE A 63 -0.19 -24.23 -12.42
C ILE A 63 1.25 -24.77 -12.46
N LYS A 64 1.82 -24.90 -13.68
CA LYS A 64 3.20 -25.32 -13.91
C LYS A 64 4.21 -24.19 -13.75
N ILE A 65 3.77 -22.93 -13.72
CA ILE A 65 4.62 -21.76 -13.56
C ILE A 65 4.91 -21.59 -12.06
N LYS A 66 6.15 -21.89 -11.66
CA LYS A 66 6.67 -21.54 -10.34
C LYS A 66 7.64 -20.39 -10.50
N SER A 67 7.27 -19.22 -9.99
CA SER A 67 8.04 -17.98 -10.15
C SER A 67 7.81 -17.06 -8.96
N GLU A 68 8.86 -16.34 -8.56
CA GLU A 68 8.78 -15.27 -7.56
C GLU A 68 8.11 -13.99 -8.08
N PHE A 69 7.78 -13.93 -9.38
CA PHE A 69 7.18 -12.76 -10.05
C PHE A 69 5.72 -12.96 -10.46
N ILE A 70 5.14 -14.16 -10.26
CA ILE A 70 3.76 -14.48 -10.63
C ILE A 70 3.03 -15.01 -9.40
N VAL A 71 1.80 -14.56 -9.19
CA VAL A 71 0.94 -15.08 -8.11
C VAL A 71 0.69 -16.57 -8.34
N GLU A 72 1.09 -17.39 -7.38
CA GLU A 72 0.99 -18.84 -7.42
C GLU A 72 -0.46 -19.30 -7.41
N LEU A 73 -0.81 -20.08 -8.44
CA LEU A 73 -2.01 -20.92 -8.45
C LEU A 73 -1.70 -22.20 -7.66
N ILE A 74 -2.42 -22.40 -6.56
CA ILE A 74 -2.28 -23.58 -5.71
C ILE A 74 -3.18 -24.70 -6.22
N GLY A 75 -4.39 -24.37 -6.66
CA GLY A 75 -5.29 -25.35 -7.26
C GLY A 75 -6.62 -24.78 -7.74
N VAL A 76 -7.33 -25.59 -8.50
CA VAL A 76 -8.67 -25.32 -9.02
C VAL A 76 -9.58 -26.52 -8.74
N GLU A 77 -10.79 -26.25 -8.30
CA GLU A 77 -11.81 -27.26 -8.04
C GLU A 77 -13.16 -26.84 -8.64
N ARG A 78 -13.91 -27.82 -9.16
CA ARG A 78 -15.30 -27.67 -9.55
C ARG A 78 -16.19 -28.52 -8.65
N CYS A 79 -16.89 -27.86 -7.74
CA CYS A 79 -17.97 -28.46 -6.95
C CYS A 79 -19.31 -27.90 -7.45
N LYS A 80 -20.17 -27.37 -6.55
CA LYS A 80 -21.33 -26.55 -6.91
C LYS A 80 -20.92 -25.22 -7.57
N GLU A 81 -19.74 -24.73 -7.22
CA GLU A 81 -19.13 -23.48 -7.68
C GLU A 81 -17.73 -23.77 -8.22
N ILE A 82 -17.18 -22.89 -9.05
CA ILE A 82 -15.77 -22.94 -9.45
C ILE A 82 -14.96 -22.26 -8.35
N ARG A 83 -13.99 -22.98 -7.78
CA ARG A 83 -13.13 -22.50 -6.70
C ARG A 83 -11.68 -22.52 -7.14
N ILE A 84 -10.97 -21.43 -6.90
CA ILE A 84 -9.56 -21.31 -7.22
C ILE A 84 -8.82 -20.84 -5.98
N LEU A 85 -7.73 -21.52 -5.66
CA LEU A 85 -6.90 -21.23 -4.51
C LEU A 85 -5.57 -20.61 -4.98
N PHE A 86 -5.26 -19.43 -4.45
CA PHE A 86 -4.04 -18.69 -4.74
C PHE A 86 -3.20 -18.50 -3.48
N GLU A 87 -1.90 -18.24 -3.64
CA GLU A 87 -1.13 -17.68 -2.53
C GLU A 87 -1.71 -16.35 -2.05
N TYR A 88 -1.50 -16.03 -0.76
CA TYR A 88 -1.86 -14.73 -0.20
C TYR A 88 -0.66 -13.78 -0.25
N CYS A 89 -0.85 -12.60 -0.82
CA CYS A 89 0.11 -11.48 -0.76
C CYS A 89 -0.40 -10.46 0.25
N ASP A 90 0.36 -10.21 1.30
CA ASP A 90 -0.08 -9.50 2.52
C ASP A 90 0.19 -8.00 2.52
N MET A 91 1.00 -7.48 1.60
CA MET A 91 1.36 -6.06 1.57
C MET A 91 0.40 -5.17 0.77
N GLY A 92 -0.60 -5.74 0.09
CA GLY A 92 -1.51 -4.99 -0.77
C GLY A 92 -1.08 -4.90 -2.23
N THR A 93 -1.70 -3.99 -2.99
CA THR A 93 -1.53 -3.85 -4.44
C THR A 93 -0.82 -2.56 -4.81
N PHE A 94 -0.13 -2.53 -5.95
CA PHE A 94 0.76 -1.43 -6.32
C PHE A 94 0.04 -0.08 -6.47
N ASP A 95 -1.24 -0.06 -6.84
CA ASP A 95 -2.04 1.18 -6.90
C ASP A 95 -2.13 1.88 -5.54
N GLN A 96 -2.09 1.14 -4.43
CA GLN A 96 -2.07 1.69 -3.08
C GLN A 96 -0.70 2.31 -2.73
N PHE A 97 0.38 1.92 -3.43
CA PHE A 97 1.75 2.38 -3.18
C PHE A 97 2.16 3.54 -4.09
N ILE A 98 1.60 3.64 -5.32
CA ILE A 98 1.96 4.69 -6.30
C ILE A 98 2.01 6.11 -5.70
N PRO A 99 1.03 6.56 -4.89
CA PRO A 99 1.02 7.92 -4.36
C PRO A 99 2.24 8.27 -3.51
N SER A 100 2.76 7.30 -2.74
CA SER A 100 3.64 7.54 -1.60
C SER A 100 5.03 6.88 -1.70
N CYS A 101 5.24 5.95 -2.63
CA CYS A 101 6.54 5.31 -2.81
C CYS A 101 7.57 6.20 -3.53
N SER A 102 8.87 5.90 -3.39
CA SER A 102 9.93 6.60 -4.13
C SER A 102 10.02 6.13 -5.57
N GLU A 103 10.71 6.93 -6.37
CA GLU A 103 10.97 6.60 -7.77
C GLU A 103 11.78 5.30 -7.93
N ALA A 104 12.78 5.07 -7.07
CA ALA A 104 13.56 3.84 -7.10
C ALA A 104 12.68 2.60 -6.87
N PHE A 105 11.74 2.67 -5.93
CA PHE A 105 10.80 1.58 -5.70
C PHE A 105 9.88 1.38 -6.90
N ARG A 106 9.33 2.47 -7.49
CA ARG A 106 8.52 2.39 -8.71
C ARG A 106 9.25 1.71 -9.86
N ILE A 107 10.50 2.11 -10.12
CA ILE A 107 11.34 1.51 -11.16
C ILE A 107 11.56 0.02 -10.88
N LYS A 108 11.87 -0.34 -9.62
CA LYS A 108 12.05 -1.73 -9.20
C LYS A 108 10.79 -2.57 -9.46
N ILE A 109 9.60 -2.07 -9.12
CA ILE A 109 8.33 -2.75 -9.39
C ILE A 109 8.11 -2.94 -10.88
N LEU A 110 8.33 -1.90 -11.70
CA LEU A 110 8.19 -1.99 -13.16
C LEU A 110 9.14 -3.04 -13.77
N LYS A 111 10.40 -3.12 -13.30
CA LYS A 111 11.37 -4.15 -13.73
C LYS A 111 10.93 -5.56 -13.35
N ASP A 112 10.37 -5.75 -12.15
CA ASP A 112 9.84 -7.04 -11.73
C ASP A 112 8.60 -7.46 -12.54
N VAL A 113 7.74 -6.50 -12.94
CA VAL A 113 6.64 -6.74 -13.88
C VAL A 113 7.15 -7.14 -15.26
N ILE A 114 8.23 -6.52 -15.78
CA ILE A 114 8.85 -6.93 -17.05
C ILE A 114 9.30 -8.40 -16.99
N LYS A 115 9.91 -8.82 -15.88
CA LYS A 115 10.30 -10.23 -15.67
C LYS A 115 9.06 -11.15 -15.67
N ALA A 116 8.00 -10.75 -14.97
CA ALA A 116 6.73 -11.47 -14.96
C ALA A 116 6.16 -11.67 -16.38
N LEU A 117 6.10 -10.59 -17.16
CA LEU A 117 5.61 -10.62 -18.55
C LEU A 117 6.46 -11.53 -19.44
N LYS A 118 7.79 -11.44 -19.36
CA LYS A 118 8.70 -12.33 -20.10
C LYS A 118 8.46 -13.80 -19.79
N ILE A 119 8.26 -14.15 -18.51
CA ILE A 119 8.00 -15.53 -18.07
C ILE A 119 6.72 -16.08 -18.72
N ILE A 120 5.62 -15.32 -18.67
CA ILE A 120 4.34 -15.78 -19.21
C ILE A 120 4.34 -15.78 -20.74
N HIS A 121 4.98 -14.79 -21.38
CA HIS A 121 5.09 -14.71 -22.85
C HIS A 121 5.88 -15.89 -23.43
N ASN A 122 6.93 -16.35 -22.73
CA ASN A 122 7.73 -17.50 -23.13
C ASN A 122 6.93 -18.81 -23.17
N VAL A 123 5.85 -18.91 -22.38
CA VAL A 123 4.90 -20.04 -22.40
C VAL A 123 3.62 -19.72 -23.14
N ASN A 124 3.63 -18.68 -24.00
CA ASN A 124 2.51 -18.23 -24.83
C ASN A 124 1.26 -17.82 -24.06
N ILE A 125 1.43 -17.31 -22.83
CA ILE A 125 0.37 -16.72 -22.04
C ILE A 125 0.49 -15.20 -22.10
N ILE A 126 -0.57 -14.53 -22.55
CA ILE A 126 -0.69 -13.06 -22.54
C ILE A 126 -1.32 -12.62 -21.23
N ALA A 127 -0.84 -11.60 -20.53
CA ALA A 127 -1.43 -11.16 -19.25
C ALA A 127 -2.88 -10.67 -19.43
N GLY A 128 -3.13 -9.83 -20.43
CA GLY A 128 -4.46 -9.38 -20.89
C GLY A 128 -5.23 -8.44 -19.95
N GLU A 129 -4.77 -8.26 -18.71
CA GLU A 129 -5.31 -7.30 -17.74
C GLU A 129 -4.15 -6.78 -16.87
N LEU A 130 -3.23 -6.01 -17.47
CA LEU A 130 -2.11 -5.41 -16.75
C LEU A 130 -2.47 -4.02 -16.25
N GLN A 131 -2.60 -3.88 -14.94
CA GLN A 131 -2.88 -2.63 -14.22
C GLN A 131 -2.34 -2.74 -12.78
N PRO A 132 -2.11 -1.64 -12.05
CA PRO A 132 -1.45 -1.73 -10.74
C PRO A 132 -2.22 -2.49 -9.66
N SER A 133 -3.56 -2.53 -9.73
CA SER A 133 -4.40 -3.37 -8.85
C SER A 133 -4.22 -4.90 -9.07
N LYS A 134 -3.45 -5.30 -10.09
CA LYS A 134 -3.07 -6.69 -10.37
C LYS A 134 -1.62 -7.00 -9.99
N ILE A 135 -0.87 -6.01 -9.52
CA ILE A 135 0.52 -6.15 -9.10
C ILE A 135 0.51 -6.15 -7.57
N PHE A 136 0.74 -7.31 -6.98
CA PHE A 136 0.76 -7.48 -5.53
C PHE A 136 2.16 -7.23 -5.01
N ILE A 137 2.30 -6.36 -4.02
CA ILE A 137 3.59 -6.12 -3.37
C ILE A 137 3.87 -7.29 -2.43
N THR A 138 5.10 -7.79 -2.45
CA THR A 138 5.58 -8.88 -1.58
C THR A 138 6.73 -8.45 -0.71
N SER A 139 7.42 -7.37 -1.10
CA SER A 139 8.45 -6.73 -0.29
C SER A 139 8.61 -5.29 -0.72
N VAL A 140 8.96 -4.44 0.24
CA VAL A 140 9.35 -3.03 0.01
C VAL A 140 10.86 -2.83 0.11
N ASP A 141 11.59 -3.83 0.61
CA ASP A 141 13.05 -3.87 0.58
C ASP A 141 13.53 -4.07 -0.86
N ILE A 142 13.98 -2.99 -1.50
CA ILE A 142 14.42 -2.95 -2.91
C ILE A 142 15.62 -3.85 -3.21
N THR A 143 16.32 -4.35 -2.19
CA THR A 143 17.46 -5.27 -2.35
C THR A 143 17.02 -6.70 -2.66
N LYS A 144 15.73 -7.02 -2.47
CA LYS A 144 15.17 -8.34 -2.79
C LYS A 144 15.18 -8.59 -4.30
N THR A 145 15.35 -9.85 -4.66
CA THR A 145 15.26 -10.31 -6.06
C THR A 145 13.90 -9.96 -6.69
N SER A 146 12.82 -10.13 -5.90
CA SER A 146 11.44 -9.80 -6.27
C SER A 146 10.75 -8.98 -5.17
N ASN A 147 10.13 -7.87 -5.57
CA ASN A 147 9.35 -6.99 -4.70
C ASN A 147 7.85 -7.05 -4.99
N CYS A 148 7.45 -7.64 -6.13
CA CYS A 148 6.06 -7.83 -6.46
C CYS A 148 5.80 -9.10 -7.27
N LYS A 149 4.52 -9.50 -7.27
CA LYS A 149 3.99 -10.59 -8.08
C LYS A 149 2.83 -10.10 -8.92
N LEU A 150 2.86 -10.45 -10.21
CA LEU A 150 1.77 -10.17 -11.13
C LEU A 150 0.68 -11.24 -11.03
N SER A 151 -0.56 -10.81 -10.83
CA SER A 151 -1.74 -11.67 -10.95
C SER A 151 -2.24 -11.65 -12.38
N ILE A 152 -2.08 -12.78 -13.07
CA ILE A 152 -2.51 -12.96 -14.47
C ILE A 152 -3.93 -13.54 -14.61
N TYR A 153 -4.65 -13.62 -13.49
CA TYR A 153 -5.98 -14.24 -13.40
C TYR A 153 -7.09 -13.19 -13.44
N GLY A 154 -8.24 -13.55 -14.03
CA GLY A 154 -9.44 -12.72 -14.04
C GLY A 154 -9.85 -12.11 -15.38
N ARG A 155 -9.30 -12.60 -16.50
CA ARG A 155 -9.64 -12.14 -17.87
C ARG A 155 -11.10 -12.36 -18.27
N HIS A 156 -11.79 -13.29 -17.61
CA HIS A 156 -13.18 -13.68 -17.93
C HIS A 156 -14.24 -12.83 -17.20
N LYS A 157 -13.91 -11.58 -16.82
CA LYS A 157 -14.89 -10.71 -16.15
C LYS A 157 -15.96 -10.27 -17.14
N ARG A 158 -17.23 -10.43 -16.76
CA ARG A 158 -18.33 -9.80 -17.47
C ARG A 158 -18.42 -8.36 -17.01
N LEU A 159 -18.05 -7.40 -17.86
CA LEU A 159 -18.27 -5.99 -17.54
C LEU A 159 -19.76 -5.67 -17.69
N ASP A 160 -20.44 -5.40 -16.57
CA ASP A 160 -21.79 -4.82 -16.59
C ASP A 160 -21.65 -3.31 -16.41
N LEU A 161 -21.42 -2.62 -17.53
CA LEU A 161 -21.18 -1.17 -17.56
C LEU A 161 -22.30 -0.37 -16.86
N LYS A 162 -23.52 -0.91 -16.77
CA LYS A 162 -24.66 -0.27 -16.09
C LYS A 162 -24.51 -0.21 -14.57
N LYS A 163 -23.65 -1.06 -14.00
CA LYS A 163 -23.40 -1.15 -12.55
C LYS A 163 -22.07 -0.50 -12.15
N MET A 164 -21.33 0.04 -13.11
CA MET A 164 -20.03 0.64 -12.90
C MET A 164 -20.15 2.16 -12.91
N THR A 165 -19.39 2.79 -12.03
CA THR A 165 -19.13 4.24 -12.06
C THR A 165 -18.24 4.60 -13.26
N LEU A 166 -18.24 5.87 -13.68
CA LEU A 166 -17.40 6.33 -14.79
C LEU A 166 -15.90 6.09 -14.55
N SER A 167 -15.43 6.23 -13.32
CA SER A 167 -14.03 5.98 -12.95
C SER A 167 -13.67 4.49 -13.02
N GLU A 168 -14.57 3.59 -12.61
CA GLU A 168 -14.40 2.15 -12.78
C GLU A 168 -14.37 1.76 -14.27
N ILE A 169 -15.20 2.40 -15.09
CA ILE A 169 -15.18 2.20 -16.55
C ILE A 169 -13.86 2.69 -17.13
N GLN A 170 -13.39 3.89 -16.76
CA GLN A 170 -12.09 4.41 -17.17
C GLN A 170 -10.97 3.41 -16.87
N ARG A 171 -10.86 2.96 -15.62
CA ARG A 171 -9.85 1.98 -15.20
C ARG A 171 -9.97 0.66 -15.96
N SER A 172 -11.18 0.24 -16.32
CA SER A 172 -11.36 -0.98 -17.11
C SER A 172 -10.95 -0.84 -18.58
N LEU A 173 -10.89 0.39 -19.12
CA LEU A 173 -10.65 0.63 -20.55
C LEU A 173 -9.25 1.19 -20.83
N VAL A 174 -8.75 2.12 -20.00
CA VAL A 174 -7.56 2.92 -20.28
C VAL A 174 -6.28 2.10 -20.48
N TYR A 175 -6.18 0.94 -19.84
CA TYR A 175 -5.04 0.02 -20.00
C TYR A 175 -5.12 -0.86 -21.25
N ARG A 176 -6.27 -0.93 -21.93
CA ARG A 176 -6.47 -1.84 -23.05
C ARG A 176 -5.96 -1.20 -24.34
N ALA A 177 -5.20 -1.99 -25.09
CA ALA A 177 -4.74 -1.60 -26.41
C ALA A 177 -5.91 -1.41 -27.40
N PRO A 178 -5.76 -0.56 -28.43
CA PRO A 178 -6.82 -0.28 -29.41
C PRO A 178 -7.42 -1.56 -30.02
N GLU A 179 -6.57 -2.49 -30.44
CA GLU A 179 -6.98 -3.75 -31.05
C GLU A 179 -7.73 -4.69 -30.10
N VAL A 180 -7.49 -4.55 -28.78
CA VAL A 180 -8.21 -5.29 -27.74
C VAL A 180 -9.60 -4.69 -27.53
N LEU A 181 -9.72 -3.36 -27.63
CA LEU A 181 -11.01 -2.65 -27.54
C LEU A 181 -11.90 -2.94 -28.75
N THR A 182 -11.33 -3.03 -29.96
CA THR A 182 -12.08 -3.28 -31.18
C THR A 182 -12.44 -4.75 -31.37
N ASN A 183 -11.46 -5.66 -31.30
CA ASN A 183 -11.60 -7.05 -31.74
C ASN A 183 -11.25 -8.08 -30.66
N ILE A 184 -11.00 -7.66 -29.42
CA ILE A 184 -10.65 -8.56 -28.29
C ILE A 184 -9.42 -9.44 -28.61
N SER A 185 -8.50 -8.92 -29.42
CA SER A 185 -7.30 -9.65 -29.84
C SER A 185 -6.17 -9.42 -28.85
N LEU A 186 -6.03 -10.34 -27.89
CA LEU A 186 -4.92 -10.32 -26.92
C LEU A 186 -3.62 -10.77 -27.58
N SER A 187 -2.55 -10.01 -27.39
CA SER A 187 -1.22 -10.30 -27.93
C SER A 187 -0.11 -9.89 -26.97
N ARG A 188 1.13 -10.33 -27.23
CA ARG A 188 2.28 -9.84 -26.45
C ARG A 188 2.41 -8.31 -26.55
N GLN A 189 2.05 -7.76 -27.72
CA GLN A 189 2.07 -6.33 -27.97
C GLN A 189 0.93 -5.58 -27.28
N SER A 190 -0.22 -6.21 -27.03
CA SER A 190 -1.26 -5.58 -26.22
C SER A 190 -0.81 -5.44 -24.77
N ASP A 191 -0.04 -6.39 -24.22
CA ASP A 191 0.57 -6.25 -22.89
C ASP A 191 1.61 -5.13 -22.85
N VAL A 192 2.38 -4.92 -23.93
CA VAL A 192 3.34 -3.79 -24.05
C VAL A 192 2.59 -2.45 -23.99
N PHE A 193 1.47 -2.33 -24.68
CA PHE A 193 0.62 -1.13 -24.59
C PHE A 193 0.14 -0.90 -23.14
N SER A 194 -0.42 -1.94 -22.51
CA SER A 194 -0.86 -1.85 -21.11
C SER A 194 0.28 -1.48 -20.16
N PHE A 195 1.50 -1.96 -20.45
CA PHE A 195 2.70 -1.59 -19.69
C PHE A 195 3.05 -0.10 -19.85
N GLY A 196 2.88 0.46 -21.05
CA GLY A 196 3.04 1.90 -21.28
C GLY A 196 2.08 2.76 -20.44
N ILE A 197 0.82 2.33 -20.33
CA ILE A 197 -0.18 3.01 -19.48
C ILE A 197 0.16 2.82 -17.99
N LEU A 198 0.62 1.64 -17.58
CA LEU A 198 1.13 1.40 -16.23
C LEU A 198 2.31 2.32 -15.90
N MET A 199 3.27 2.48 -16.80
CA MET A 199 4.37 3.44 -16.64
C MET A 199 3.85 4.88 -16.52
N TYR A 200 2.88 5.27 -17.34
CA TYR A 200 2.26 6.59 -17.27
C TYR A 200 1.71 6.87 -15.88
N GLU A 201 0.85 5.99 -15.35
CA GLU A 201 0.25 6.18 -14.03
C GLU A 201 1.31 6.12 -12.93
N THR A 202 2.28 5.22 -13.06
CA THR A 202 3.35 5.05 -12.08
C THR A 202 4.16 6.33 -11.92
N PHE A 203 4.61 6.96 -13.00
CA PHE A 203 5.47 8.14 -12.92
C PHE A 203 4.69 9.45 -12.77
N SER A 204 3.50 9.58 -13.36
CA SER A 204 2.70 10.81 -13.25
C SER A 204 1.78 10.84 -12.02
N LYS A 205 1.55 9.68 -11.38
CA LYS A 205 0.56 9.46 -10.32
C LYS A 205 -0.88 9.78 -10.74
N GLN A 206 -1.13 9.82 -12.05
CA GLN A 206 -2.44 10.13 -12.65
C GLN A 206 -2.71 9.17 -13.81
N LEU A 207 -3.98 8.85 -14.05
CA LEU A 207 -4.35 8.11 -15.25
C LEU A 207 -4.30 9.03 -16.48
N PRO A 208 -4.00 8.49 -17.66
CA PRO A 208 -4.23 9.21 -18.91
C PRO A 208 -5.70 9.61 -19.04
N TYR A 209 -5.94 10.72 -19.75
CA TYR A 209 -7.29 11.27 -20.00
C TYR A 209 -8.04 11.73 -18.74
N THR A 210 -7.35 11.85 -17.60
CA THR A 210 -7.88 12.51 -16.40
C THR A 210 -7.50 13.99 -16.42
N HIS A 211 -8.48 14.86 -16.15
CA HIS A 211 -8.28 16.30 -16.03
C HIS A 211 -7.56 16.66 -14.71
N ASP A 212 -7.07 17.90 -14.58
CA ASP A 212 -6.33 18.34 -13.38
C ASP A 212 -7.16 18.33 -12.10
N ASP A 213 -8.49 18.44 -12.23
CA ASP A 213 -9.45 18.31 -11.15
C ASP A 213 -9.84 16.84 -10.85
N GLY A 214 -9.21 15.87 -11.51
CA GLY A 214 -9.50 14.45 -11.37
C GLY A 214 -10.71 13.97 -12.18
N SER A 215 -11.37 14.84 -12.93
CA SER A 215 -12.56 14.47 -13.71
C SER A 215 -12.22 13.61 -14.94
N PHE A 216 -13.19 12.78 -15.35
CA PHE A 216 -13.16 11.94 -16.54
C PHE A 216 -14.53 11.98 -17.21
N SER A 217 -14.56 12.29 -18.51
CA SER A 217 -15.80 12.49 -19.26
C SER A 217 -16.13 11.35 -20.23
N VAL A 218 -17.35 11.36 -20.77
CA VAL A 218 -17.76 10.45 -21.84
C VAL A 218 -16.96 10.74 -23.13
N GLU A 219 -16.57 11.98 -23.38
CA GLU A 219 -15.72 12.34 -24.53
C GLU A 219 -14.33 11.73 -24.40
N ASP A 220 -13.76 11.72 -23.19
CA ASP A 220 -12.49 11.05 -22.91
C ASP A 220 -12.59 9.54 -23.09
N MET A 221 -13.72 8.94 -22.70
CA MET A 221 -14.01 7.54 -23.00
C MET A 221 -14.03 7.28 -24.52
N MET A 222 -14.67 8.15 -25.30
CA MET A 222 -14.66 8.03 -26.76
C MET A 222 -13.24 8.11 -27.32
N ARG A 223 -12.42 9.06 -26.86
CA ARG A 223 -11.01 9.18 -27.25
C ARG A 223 -10.19 7.93 -26.95
N ILE A 224 -10.35 7.34 -25.75
CA ILE A 224 -9.72 6.06 -25.41
C ILE A 224 -10.11 4.97 -26.42
N THR A 225 -11.40 4.87 -26.74
CA THR A 225 -11.92 3.80 -27.60
C THR A 225 -11.68 4.00 -29.10
N GLN A 226 -11.50 5.24 -29.56
CA GLN A 226 -11.44 5.58 -30.99
C GLN A 226 -10.05 6.06 -31.44
N GLU A 227 -9.36 6.84 -30.62
CA GLU A 227 -8.10 7.47 -30.99
C GLU A 227 -6.90 6.78 -30.33
N ALA A 228 -7.07 6.32 -29.08
CA ALA A 228 -6.04 5.71 -28.23
C ALA A 228 -4.70 6.49 -28.18
N ALA A 229 -4.74 7.77 -28.56
CA ALA A 229 -3.59 8.66 -28.56
C ALA A 229 -3.40 9.25 -27.17
N LEU A 230 -2.19 9.19 -26.62
CA LEU A 230 -1.86 9.89 -25.38
C LEU A 230 -1.84 11.40 -25.65
N THR A 231 -3.01 12.05 -25.58
CA THR A 231 -3.20 13.45 -25.94
C THR A 231 -2.54 14.43 -24.99
N ARG A 232 -2.21 13.99 -23.77
CA ARG A 232 -1.63 14.83 -22.73
C ARG A 232 -0.27 14.30 -22.28
N LYS A 233 0.78 15.09 -22.51
CA LYS A 233 2.11 14.88 -21.93
C LYS A 233 2.09 15.33 -20.45
N PRO A 234 2.20 14.42 -19.47
CA PRO A 234 2.40 14.77 -18.08
C PRO A 234 3.78 15.41 -17.88
N LYS A 235 4.03 16.01 -16.70
CA LYS A 235 5.34 16.54 -16.31
C LYS A 235 6.34 15.40 -16.05
N LEU A 236 6.74 14.70 -17.10
CA LEU A 236 7.71 13.61 -17.10
C LEU A 236 8.96 13.99 -17.88
N ASN A 237 10.10 13.40 -17.49
CA ASN A 237 11.34 13.57 -18.24
C ASN A 237 11.26 12.95 -19.64
N GLY A 238 12.21 13.30 -20.50
CA GLY A 238 12.22 12.89 -21.90
C GLY A 238 12.22 11.38 -22.10
N ILE A 239 13.07 10.65 -21.37
CA ILE A 239 13.30 9.21 -21.55
C ILE A 239 12.03 8.41 -21.21
N ILE A 240 11.43 8.67 -20.05
CA ILE A 240 10.23 7.97 -19.61
C ILE A 240 9.06 8.30 -20.52
N TRP A 241 8.86 9.57 -20.87
CA TRP A 241 7.78 9.96 -21.77
C TRP A 241 7.92 9.33 -23.16
N GLU A 242 9.12 9.38 -23.75
CA GLU A 242 9.38 8.78 -25.05
C GLU A 242 9.11 7.27 -25.02
N THR A 243 9.60 6.58 -23.98
CA THR A 243 9.37 5.14 -23.80
C THR A 243 7.88 4.82 -23.71
N ILE A 244 7.11 5.60 -22.92
CA ILE A 244 5.64 5.45 -22.83
C ILE A 244 5.00 5.61 -24.21
N THR A 245 5.36 6.65 -24.97
CA THR A 245 4.78 6.88 -26.31
C THR A 245 5.13 5.77 -27.31
N GLN A 246 6.32 5.16 -27.19
CA GLN A 246 6.71 4.03 -28.01
C GLN A 246 6.00 2.72 -27.59
N CYS A 247 5.66 2.55 -26.31
CA CYS A 247 4.80 1.44 -25.87
C CYS A 247 3.36 1.60 -26.38
N CYS A 248 2.85 2.83 -26.39
CA CYS A 248 1.46 3.15 -26.73
C CYS A 248 1.25 3.50 -28.22
N LYS A 249 2.09 3.00 -29.13
CA LYS A 249 1.85 3.13 -30.58
C LYS A 249 0.55 2.42 -30.96
N TYR A 250 -0.19 3.02 -31.89
CA TYR A 250 -1.46 2.47 -32.37
C TYR A 250 -1.24 1.08 -32.98
N GLU A 251 -0.33 0.99 -33.96
CA GLU A 251 0.03 -0.28 -34.60
C GLU A 251 0.85 -1.18 -33.66
N PRO A 252 0.40 -2.42 -33.38
CA PRO A 252 1.11 -3.33 -32.47
C PRO A 252 2.55 -3.66 -32.89
N SER A 253 2.83 -3.66 -34.19
CA SER A 253 4.16 -3.96 -34.75
C SER A 253 5.18 -2.84 -34.54
N GLU A 254 4.72 -1.60 -34.32
CA GLU A 254 5.57 -0.44 -34.09
C GLU A 254 5.95 -0.26 -32.61
N ARG A 255 5.35 -1.04 -31.72
CA ARG A 255 5.59 -0.94 -30.28
C ARG A 255 6.98 -1.43 -29.92
N ILE A 256 7.61 -0.69 -29.02
CA ILE A 256 8.94 -1.01 -28.50
C ILE A 256 8.95 -2.37 -27.78
N SER A 257 10.07 -3.10 -27.83
CA SER A 257 10.25 -4.34 -27.07
C SER A 257 10.42 -4.08 -25.57
N LEU A 258 9.96 -5.01 -24.73
CA LEU A 258 10.17 -4.96 -23.27
C LEU A 258 11.65 -4.87 -22.85
N ASP A 259 12.60 -5.36 -23.66
CA ASP A 259 14.03 -5.23 -23.40
C ASP A 259 14.49 -3.76 -23.41
N LYS A 260 14.18 -3.05 -24.49
CA LYS A 260 14.43 -1.60 -24.59
C LYS A 260 13.68 -0.78 -23.54
N VAL A 261 12.49 -1.21 -23.12
CA VAL A 261 11.79 -0.57 -22.00
C VAL A 261 12.58 -0.73 -20.70
N ASN A 262 13.14 -1.93 -20.45
CA ASN A 262 13.99 -2.17 -19.30
C ASN A 262 15.29 -1.34 -19.35
N GLU A 263 15.91 -1.20 -20.52
CA GLU A 263 17.08 -0.32 -20.73
C GLU A 263 16.75 1.15 -20.37
N ALA A 264 15.58 1.66 -20.78
CA ALA A 264 15.14 3.01 -20.44
C ALA A 264 14.90 3.20 -18.93
N LEU A 265 14.37 2.17 -18.25
CA LEU A 265 14.20 2.18 -16.79
C LEU A 265 15.55 2.15 -16.06
N GLU A 266 16.54 1.40 -16.56
CA GLU A 266 17.90 1.37 -16.01
C GLU A 266 18.61 2.70 -16.18
N GLU A 267 18.44 3.38 -17.31
CA GLU A 267 18.97 4.72 -17.50
C GLU A 267 18.29 5.73 -16.56
N GLN A 268 16.96 5.64 -16.39
CA GLN A 268 16.25 6.48 -15.43
C GLN A 268 16.75 6.28 -13.99
N GLU A 269 17.01 5.03 -13.60
CA GLU A 269 17.56 4.66 -12.30
C GLU A 269 18.95 5.28 -12.08
N ARG A 270 19.81 5.27 -13.11
CA ARG A 270 21.12 5.94 -13.08
C ARG A 270 21.00 7.46 -12.94
N LEU A 271 20.11 8.08 -13.70
CA LEU A 271 19.91 9.54 -13.66
C LEU A 271 19.40 10.00 -12.29
N ALA A 272 18.46 9.26 -11.70
CA ALA A 272 17.95 9.54 -10.36
C ALA A 272 19.07 9.42 -9.30
N THR A 273 19.97 8.43 -9.44
CA THR A 273 21.11 8.23 -8.54
C THR A 273 22.12 9.37 -8.63
N ASN A 274 22.50 9.77 -9.84
CA ASN A 274 23.46 10.85 -10.07
C ASN A 274 22.94 12.22 -9.61
N TYR A 275 21.63 12.49 -9.77
CA TYR A 275 21.01 13.72 -9.25
C TYR A 275 21.00 13.76 -7.71
N GLY A 276 20.75 12.62 -7.05
CA GLY A 276 20.80 12.53 -5.58
C GLY A 276 22.20 12.81 -5.02
N GLU A 277 23.24 12.30 -5.69
CA GLU A 277 24.64 12.55 -5.32
C GLU A 277 25.08 14.00 -5.59
N ALA A 278 24.66 14.59 -6.72
CA ALA A 278 25.01 15.97 -7.08
C ALA A 278 24.32 17.04 -6.21
N CYS A 279 23.10 16.77 -5.71
CA CYS A 279 22.39 17.68 -4.82
C CYS A 279 22.68 17.47 -3.33
N GLY A 280 23.59 16.55 -2.96
CA GLY A 280 23.87 16.24 -1.54
C GLY A 280 22.64 15.72 -0.79
N VAL A 281 21.63 15.23 -1.51
CA VAL A 281 20.40 14.71 -0.94
C VAL A 281 20.72 13.31 -0.43
N GLN A 282 20.92 13.19 0.89
CA GLN A 282 20.85 11.90 1.56
C GLN A 282 19.59 11.19 1.08
N ARG A 283 19.76 9.96 0.58
CA ARG A 283 18.70 9.06 0.10
C ARG A 283 17.40 9.39 0.82
N GLU A 284 16.34 9.72 0.08
CA GLU A 284 14.99 9.53 0.60
C GLU A 284 14.88 8.04 0.94
N ILE A 285 15.23 7.71 2.18
CA ILE A 285 14.89 6.46 2.80
C ILE A 285 13.37 6.55 2.87
N ILE A 286 12.70 5.98 1.86
CA ILE A 286 11.35 5.47 2.10
C ILE A 286 11.54 4.61 3.32
N ASP A 287 10.98 5.04 4.43
CA ASP A 287 10.97 4.18 5.57
C ASP A 287 9.94 3.08 5.30
N THR A 288 10.45 2.01 4.72
CA THR A 288 9.64 0.88 4.29
C THR A 288 8.95 0.19 5.47
N ASP A 289 9.42 0.41 6.70
CA ASP A 289 8.89 -0.23 7.88
C ASP A 289 7.62 0.45 8.38
N ILE A 290 7.55 1.80 8.35
CA ILE A 290 6.31 2.49 8.72
C ILE A 290 5.19 2.26 7.70
N PHE A 291 5.50 2.17 6.40
CA PHE A 291 4.50 1.79 5.39
C PHE A 291 3.96 0.37 5.60
N LYS A 292 4.82 -0.61 5.95
CA LYS A 292 4.35 -1.96 6.32
C LYS A 292 3.39 -1.92 7.50
N ILE A 293 3.77 -1.19 8.55
CA ILE A 293 2.98 -1.07 9.79
C ILE A 293 1.63 -0.44 9.47
N ILE A 294 1.61 0.73 8.84
CA ILE A 294 0.36 1.45 8.56
C ILE A 294 -0.52 0.63 7.61
N ASN A 295 0.03 0.08 6.52
CA ASN A 295 -0.77 -0.71 5.57
C ASN A 295 -1.37 -1.97 6.20
N LYS A 296 -0.65 -2.63 7.11
CA LYS A 296 -1.17 -3.78 7.86
C LYS A 296 -2.38 -3.42 8.73
N TYR A 297 -2.41 -2.21 9.28
CA TYR A 297 -3.49 -1.72 10.16
C TYR A 297 -4.38 -0.65 9.51
N LEU A 298 -4.30 -0.50 8.18
CA LEU A 298 -4.88 0.64 7.47
C LEU A 298 -6.37 0.79 7.74
N MET A 299 -7.14 -0.28 7.57
CA MET A 299 -8.59 -0.26 7.79
C MET A 299 -8.97 0.19 9.21
N VAL A 300 -8.21 -0.25 10.23
CA VAL A 300 -8.47 0.09 11.63
C VAL A 300 -8.12 1.56 11.88
N LEU A 301 -6.97 2.00 11.36
CA LEU A 301 -6.53 3.38 11.50
C LEU A 301 -7.49 4.35 10.80
N GLN A 302 -7.92 4.04 9.58
CA GLN A 302 -8.92 4.81 8.83
C GLN A 302 -10.26 4.89 9.58
N GLN A 303 -10.69 3.79 10.21
CA GLN A 303 -11.90 3.78 11.04
C GLN A 303 -11.76 4.69 12.28
N TRP A 304 -10.58 4.76 12.89
CA TRP A 304 -10.36 5.58 14.08
C TRP A 304 -10.23 7.07 13.75
N THR A 305 -9.66 7.41 12.59
CA THR A 305 -9.37 8.79 12.20
C THR A 305 -10.41 9.41 11.27
N ASP A 306 -11.23 8.58 10.61
CA ASP A 306 -12.12 8.99 9.51
C ASP A 306 -11.35 9.65 8.34
N MET A 307 -10.14 9.15 8.08
CA MET A 307 -9.24 9.64 7.03
C MET A 307 -8.84 8.49 6.10
N GLU A 308 -8.39 8.79 4.88
CA GLU A 308 -8.08 7.75 3.88
C GLU A 308 -6.58 7.65 3.56
N ASN A 309 -5.93 8.79 3.34
CA ASN A 309 -4.54 8.85 2.89
C ASN A 309 -3.64 9.39 4.00
N PHE A 310 -2.33 9.14 3.91
CA PHE A 310 -1.37 9.71 4.85
C PHE A 310 -0.06 10.09 4.17
N ASN A 311 0.61 11.09 4.76
CA ASN A 311 1.96 11.51 4.41
C ASN A 311 2.86 11.38 5.63
N ILE A 312 4.09 10.90 5.46
CA ILE A 312 5.09 10.91 6.54
C ILE A 312 5.73 12.29 6.54
N ILE A 313 5.60 13.02 7.65
CA ILE A 313 6.18 14.34 7.80
C ILE A 313 7.46 14.31 8.64
N TYR A 314 7.63 13.32 9.52
CA TYR A 314 8.85 13.16 10.33
C TYR A 314 9.22 11.69 10.52
N ASN A 315 10.53 11.41 10.46
CA ASN A 315 11.11 10.10 10.74
C ASN A 315 12.42 10.25 11.51
N SER A 316 12.48 9.81 12.76
CA SER A 316 13.69 9.96 13.58
C SER A 316 14.92 9.21 13.06
N SER A 317 14.76 8.17 12.23
CA SER A 317 15.90 7.48 11.60
C SER A 317 16.58 8.32 10.51
N VAL A 318 15.86 9.31 9.96
CA VAL A 318 16.37 10.23 8.92
C VAL A 318 16.65 11.60 9.54
N ASP A 319 15.68 12.15 10.26
CA ASP A 319 15.68 13.50 10.82
C ASP A 319 16.47 13.59 12.14
N GLY A 320 16.81 12.45 12.74
CA GLY A 320 17.38 12.37 14.09
C GLY A 320 16.37 12.79 15.17
N LEU A 321 16.65 12.45 16.43
CA LEU A 321 15.82 12.82 17.58
C LEU A 321 16.03 14.30 17.97
N ASN A 322 15.41 15.20 17.21
CA ASN A 322 15.56 16.65 17.34
C ASN A 322 14.21 17.33 17.62
N GLY A 323 14.03 17.80 18.85
CA GLY A 323 12.81 18.46 19.32
C GLY A 323 12.42 19.73 18.54
N LYS A 324 13.40 20.52 18.10
CA LYS A 324 13.14 21.73 17.27
C LYS A 324 12.67 21.34 15.87
N LEU A 325 13.24 20.28 15.29
CA LEU A 325 12.86 19.83 13.96
C LEU A 325 11.45 19.22 13.97
N ILE A 326 11.18 18.26 14.87
CA ILE A 326 9.86 17.62 14.94
C ILE A 326 8.74 18.63 15.22
N SER A 327 8.94 19.56 16.16
CA SER A 327 7.96 20.63 16.42
C SER A 327 7.72 21.50 15.19
N SER A 328 8.77 21.91 14.47
CA SER A 328 8.62 22.73 13.26
C SER A 328 7.89 22.00 12.14
N LYS A 329 8.05 20.68 12.01
CA LYS A 329 7.35 19.87 11.01
C LYS A 329 5.90 19.57 11.37
N MET A 330 5.54 19.60 12.66
CA MET A 330 4.17 19.38 13.12
C MET A 330 3.31 20.66 13.13
N MET A 331 3.93 21.85 13.19
CA MET A 331 3.21 23.12 13.08
C MET A 331 2.55 23.27 11.70
N GLU A 332 1.43 23.98 11.66
CA GLU A 332 0.65 24.24 10.43
C GLU A 332 0.06 22.98 9.78
N HIS A 333 0.03 21.87 10.51
CA HIS A 333 -0.61 20.62 10.11
C HIS A 333 -1.77 20.24 11.05
N LYS A 334 -2.61 19.29 10.61
CA LYS A 334 -3.71 18.70 11.39
C LYS A 334 -3.76 17.19 11.20
N ASN A 335 -4.61 16.48 11.94
CA ASN A 335 -4.77 15.02 11.83
C ASN A 335 -3.44 14.27 11.97
N LEU A 336 -2.64 14.66 12.96
CA LEU A 336 -1.31 14.12 13.15
C LEU A 336 -1.35 12.85 13.98
N MET A 337 -0.61 11.84 13.55
CA MET A 337 -0.41 10.60 14.30
C MET A 337 1.07 10.42 14.57
N VAL A 338 1.43 10.40 15.85
CA VAL A 338 2.76 10.06 16.33
C VAL A 338 2.81 8.55 16.54
N ILE A 339 3.72 7.87 15.86
CA ILE A 339 3.87 6.40 15.92
C ILE A 339 5.26 6.07 16.46
N ILE A 340 5.30 5.26 17.50
CA ILE A 340 6.51 4.79 18.18
C ILE A 340 6.68 3.31 17.87
N GLN A 341 7.87 2.94 17.41
CA GLN A 341 8.30 1.56 17.28
C GLN A 341 9.42 1.29 18.29
N THR A 342 9.27 0.22 19.08
CA THR A 342 10.31 -0.22 20.03
C THR A 342 11.22 -1.27 19.40
N LYS A 343 12.43 -1.46 19.97
CA LYS A 343 13.37 -2.51 19.53
C LYS A 343 12.81 -3.92 19.74
N GLU A 344 11.90 -4.07 20.68
CA GLU A 344 11.16 -5.30 20.99
C GLU A 344 9.99 -5.53 20.00
N GLY A 345 9.80 -4.65 19.01
CA GLY A 345 8.81 -4.81 17.95
C GLY A 345 7.40 -4.33 18.30
N HIS A 346 7.26 -3.53 19.36
CA HIS A 346 5.98 -3.01 19.82
C HIS A 346 5.67 -1.71 19.09
N VAL A 347 4.39 -1.45 18.83
CA VAL A 347 3.94 -0.29 18.06
C VAL A 347 2.75 0.35 18.74
N PHE A 348 2.92 1.59 19.16
CA PHE A 348 1.91 2.40 19.83
C PHE A 348 2.11 3.88 19.54
N GLY A 349 1.21 4.73 20.02
CA GLY A 349 1.37 6.16 19.79
C GLY A 349 0.13 6.97 20.16
N SER A 350 0.09 8.20 19.65
CA SER A 350 -1.04 9.10 19.89
C SER A 350 -1.47 9.80 18.61
N TYR A 351 -2.77 10.04 18.49
CA TYR A 351 -3.38 10.80 17.41
C TYR A 351 -3.91 12.13 17.95
N TYR A 352 -3.81 13.18 17.14
CA TYR A 352 -4.42 14.49 17.37
C TYR A 352 -5.04 15.02 16.06
N GLY A 353 -6.37 15.08 16.02
CA GLY A 353 -7.14 15.59 14.89
C GLY A 353 -7.10 17.11 14.69
N GLY A 354 -6.73 17.89 15.71
CA GLY A 354 -6.78 19.35 15.65
C GLY A 354 -5.66 19.96 14.82
N PHE A 355 -5.83 21.23 14.43
CA PHE A 355 -4.79 22.01 13.76
C PHE A 355 -3.80 22.57 14.78
N ILE A 356 -2.50 22.39 14.52
CA ILE A 356 -1.43 22.96 15.35
C ILE A 356 -1.04 24.33 14.79
N ASN A 357 -1.37 25.39 15.51
CA ASN A 357 -1.01 26.74 15.11
C ASN A 357 0.51 26.95 15.11
N ARG A 358 0.98 27.85 14.25
CA ARG A 358 2.36 28.32 14.28
C ARG A 358 2.63 29.08 15.58
N ILE A 359 3.56 28.56 16.38
CA ILE A 359 3.93 29.13 17.67
C ILE A 359 5.38 29.58 17.59
N ARG A 360 5.68 30.79 18.08
CA ARG A 360 7.05 31.35 18.08
C ARG A 360 7.87 30.90 19.29
N ASP A 361 7.21 30.42 20.32
CA ASP A 361 7.86 29.96 21.54
C ASP A 361 8.56 28.61 21.32
N ILE A 362 9.75 28.49 21.90
CA ILE A 362 10.55 27.26 21.84
C ILE A 362 9.96 26.12 22.68
N SER A 363 9.06 26.43 23.61
CA SER A 363 8.34 25.48 24.43
C SER A 363 6.85 25.81 24.44
N PHE A 364 5.99 24.85 24.12
CA PHE A 364 4.55 25.04 24.07
C PHE A 364 3.79 23.73 24.24
N ASN A 365 2.53 23.84 24.65
CA ASN A 365 1.58 22.73 24.71
C ASN A 365 0.57 22.85 23.57
N VAL A 366 0.20 21.72 22.98
CA VAL A 366 -0.96 21.58 22.11
C VAL A 366 -2.10 21.06 22.97
N GLU A 367 -3.17 21.83 23.11
CA GLU A 367 -4.31 21.50 23.98
C GLU A 367 -5.52 21.04 23.15
N ASP A 368 -6.18 19.98 23.60
CA ASP A 368 -7.47 19.51 23.07
C ASP A 368 -8.59 19.83 24.07
N ASP A 369 -9.04 21.10 24.08
CA ASP A 369 -10.15 21.54 24.92
C ASP A 369 -11.47 20.80 24.61
N SER A 370 -11.60 20.28 23.38
CA SER A 370 -12.82 19.60 22.91
C SER A 370 -12.88 18.12 23.29
N GLN A 371 -11.72 17.50 23.55
CA GLN A 371 -11.49 16.05 23.71
C GLN A 371 -11.98 15.20 22.55
N LYS A 372 -12.27 15.81 21.41
CA LYS A 372 -12.70 15.10 20.22
C LYS A 372 -11.51 14.63 19.40
N TYR A 373 -10.36 15.24 19.60
CA TYR A 373 -9.26 15.14 18.65
C TYR A 373 -8.16 14.19 19.12
N HIS A 374 -8.02 13.95 20.43
CA HIS A 374 -6.90 13.19 20.98
C HIS A 374 -7.27 11.78 21.48
N PHE A 375 -6.49 10.77 21.05
CA PHE A 375 -6.49 9.44 21.64
C PHE A 375 -5.10 8.80 21.61
N ALA A 376 -4.79 7.98 22.63
CA ALA A 376 -3.65 7.06 22.59
C ALA A 376 -4.06 5.76 21.91
N PHE A 377 -3.12 5.01 21.33
CA PHE A 377 -3.41 3.72 20.72
C PHE A 377 -2.26 2.73 20.87
N SER A 378 -2.59 1.45 20.74
CA SER A 378 -1.65 0.34 20.65
C SER A 378 -2.02 -0.56 19.46
N LEU A 379 -1.06 -0.84 18.57
CA LEU A 379 -1.24 -1.68 17.37
C LEU A 379 -0.58 -3.05 17.54
N ILE A 380 0.61 -3.07 18.16
CA ILE A 380 1.38 -4.28 18.47
C ILE A 380 1.85 -4.15 19.91
N ASN A 381 1.42 -5.07 20.78
CA ASN A 381 1.68 -5.04 22.21
C ASN A 381 2.18 -6.39 22.75
N PRO A 382 2.77 -6.42 23.97
CA PRO A 382 3.32 -7.64 24.55
C PRO A 382 2.26 -8.72 24.76
N HIS A 383 1.05 -8.27 25.08
CA HIS A 383 -0.09 -9.12 25.42
C HIS A 383 -0.84 -9.64 24.19
N LYS A 384 -0.40 -9.29 22.97
CA LYS A 384 -0.98 -9.71 21.69
C LYS A 384 -2.49 -9.46 21.58
N THR A 385 -2.99 -8.41 22.23
CA THR A 385 -4.39 -8.00 22.09
C THR A 385 -4.64 -7.39 20.72
N ALA A 386 -5.90 -7.34 20.31
CA ALA A 386 -6.30 -6.59 19.11
C ALA A 386 -5.91 -5.10 19.23
N PRO A 387 -5.71 -4.40 18.09
CA PRO A 387 -5.49 -2.96 18.10
C PRO A 387 -6.57 -2.22 18.88
N ILE A 388 -6.15 -1.26 19.70
CA ILE A 388 -7.05 -0.50 20.58
C ILE A 388 -6.67 0.97 20.59
N ASN A 389 -7.68 1.84 20.66
CA ASN A 389 -7.50 3.24 21.00
C ASN A 389 -8.18 3.57 22.33
N VAL A 390 -7.65 4.58 23.02
CA VAL A 390 -8.02 4.94 24.38
C VAL A 390 -8.08 6.46 24.48
N LYS A 391 -9.24 6.98 24.88
CA LYS A 391 -9.46 8.43 24.98
C LYS A 391 -8.87 8.98 26.27
N LYS A 392 -8.44 10.24 26.20
CA LYS A 392 -7.91 10.97 27.34
C LYS A 392 -9.06 11.60 28.13
N ARG A 393 -8.98 11.54 29.46
CA ARG A 393 -10.01 12.09 30.36
C ARG A 393 -10.06 13.61 30.32
N LYS A 394 -11.20 14.14 30.77
CA LYS A 394 -11.56 15.56 30.70
C LYS A 394 -10.58 16.52 31.35
N GLU A 395 -9.97 16.06 32.42
CA GLU A 395 -9.08 16.84 33.28
C GLU A 395 -7.69 17.02 32.66
N TYR A 396 -7.36 16.26 31.60
CA TYR A 396 -6.02 16.20 31.01
C TYR A 396 -6.02 16.69 29.55
N ARG A 397 -5.93 18.01 29.38
CA ARG A 397 -6.15 18.68 28.08
C ARG A 397 -4.96 18.66 27.12
N VAL A 398 -3.75 18.46 27.60
CA VAL A 398 -2.56 18.56 26.75
C VAL A 398 -2.41 17.30 25.88
N ALA A 399 -2.51 17.47 24.56
CA ALA A 399 -2.31 16.43 23.55
C ALA A 399 -0.82 16.19 23.31
N PHE A 400 -0.06 17.25 22.99
CA PHE A 400 1.39 17.20 22.82
C PHE A 400 2.07 18.28 23.62
N ARG A 401 3.30 18.00 24.07
CA ARG A 401 4.20 18.98 24.67
C ARG A 401 5.51 18.98 23.90
N PHE A 402 5.99 20.18 23.63
CA PHE A 402 7.32 20.45 23.11
C PHE A 402 8.06 21.32 24.11
N ASN A 403 9.26 20.90 24.52
CA ASN A 403 10.05 21.63 25.50
C ASN A 403 11.47 21.90 24.97
N GLY A 404 11.62 22.96 24.19
CA GLY A 404 12.89 23.36 23.58
C GLY A 404 13.96 23.88 24.54
N GLN A 405 13.69 23.90 25.86
CA GLN A 405 14.68 24.20 26.90
C GLN A 405 15.34 22.94 27.48
N THR A 406 14.82 21.75 27.14
CA THR A 406 15.31 20.46 27.61
C THR A 406 15.74 19.59 26.44
N ASN A 407 16.29 18.41 26.74
CA ASN A 407 16.55 17.37 25.74
C ASN A 407 15.26 16.59 25.34
N GLU A 408 14.08 17.01 25.79
CA GLU A 408 12.80 16.43 25.39
C GLU A 408 12.51 16.71 23.91
N VAL A 409 12.28 15.65 23.13
CA VAL A 409 11.98 15.73 21.70
C VAL A 409 10.49 15.96 21.51
N ILE A 410 9.68 15.12 22.11
CA ILE A 410 8.22 15.20 22.15
C ILE A 410 7.69 14.39 23.33
N SER A 411 6.62 14.86 23.96
CA SER A 411 5.86 14.06 24.91
C SER A 411 4.36 14.21 24.76
N VAL A 412 3.65 13.17 25.20
CA VAL A 412 2.22 13.21 25.48
C VAL A 412 2.09 13.12 27.00
N PRO A 413 1.75 14.22 27.70
CA PRO A 413 1.71 14.22 29.16
C PRO A 413 0.79 13.12 29.71
N SER A 414 1.24 12.45 30.77
CA SER A 414 0.61 11.25 31.34
C SER A 414 0.57 10.03 30.41
N PHE A 415 1.38 10.00 29.35
CA PHE A 415 1.50 8.83 28.47
C PHE A 415 2.94 8.48 28.14
N PHE A 416 3.61 9.16 27.21
CA PHE A 416 5.01 8.85 26.86
C PHE A 416 5.88 10.10 26.77
N PHE A 417 7.18 9.90 26.92
CA PHE A 417 8.22 10.91 26.81
C PHE A 417 9.40 10.34 26.00
N ILE A 418 9.90 11.12 25.05
CA ILE A 418 11.05 10.76 24.21
C ILE A 418 12.08 11.90 24.29
N PHE A 419 13.34 11.54 24.53
CA PHE A 419 14.46 12.48 24.66
C PHE A 419 15.48 12.29 23.53
N SER A 420 16.32 13.31 23.31
CA SER A 420 17.28 13.34 22.20
C SER A 420 18.43 12.34 22.35
N ASP A 421 18.66 11.84 23.56
CA ASP A 421 19.61 10.75 23.87
C ASP A 421 18.96 9.35 23.72
N ALA A 422 17.77 9.28 23.11
CA ALA A 422 16.94 8.10 22.95
C ALA A 422 16.36 7.51 24.24
N THR A 423 16.62 8.12 25.40
CA THR A 423 15.89 7.77 26.63
C THR A 423 14.40 7.95 26.37
N SER A 424 13.60 6.93 26.68
CA SER A 424 12.18 6.95 26.43
C SER A 424 11.44 6.18 27.52
N TYR A 425 10.29 6.70 27.96
CA TYR A 425 9.50 6.03 28.99
C TYR A 425 8.01 6.31 28.87
N ILE A 426 7.23 5.38 29.42
CA ILE A 426 5.79 5.49 29.61
C ILE A 426 5.49 5.93 31.04
N SER A 427 4.53 6.82 31.23
CA SER A 427 4.10 7.30 32.54
C SER A 427 3.06 6.38 33.15
N THR A 428 3.26 5.99 34.41
CA THR A 428 2.27 5.16 35.13
C THR A 428 0.96 5.91 35.40
N SER A 429 0.97 7.25 35.33
CA SER A 429 -0.21 8.11 35.37
C SER A 429 -1.18 7.89 34.20
N PHE A 430 -0.80 7.12 33.18
CA PHE A 430 -1.67 6.74 32.07
C PHE A 430 -2.98 6.11 32.56
N ASN A 431 -2.91 5.22 33.55
CA ASN A 431 -4.07 4.51 34.10
C ASN A 431 -5.12 5.45 34.69
N VAL A 432 -4.68 6.62 35.17
CA VAL A 432 -5.56 7.65 35.74
C VAL A 432 -6.01 8.63 34.67
N ALA A 433 -5.13 8.99 33.73
CA ALA A 433 -5.39 10.05 32.75
C ALA A 433 -6.25 9.61 31.55
N TYR A 434 -6.46 8.30 31.34
CA TYR A 434 -7.19 7.77 30.20
C TYR A 434 -8.46 6.99 30.64
N GLU A 435 -9.44 6.93 29.74
CA GLU A 435 -10.73 6.26 29.95
C GLU A 435 -10.68 4.81 29.46
N HIS A 436 -11.42 3.91 30.10
CA HIS A 436 -11.56 2.52 29.62
C HIS A 436 -10.21 1.81 29.36
N VAL A 437 -9.22 2.09 30.19
CA VAL A 437 -7.90 1.48 30.10
C VAL A 437 -8.07 -0.04 30.24
N SER A 438 -7.36 -0.79 29.40
CA SER A 438 -7.34 -2.26 29.45
C SER A 438 -6.90 -2.77 30.83
N GLU A 439 -7.14 -4.06 31.11
CA GLU A 439 -6.64 -4.70 32.33
C GLU A 439 -5.12 -4.56 32.53
N TYR A 440 -4.37 -4.34 31.44
CA TYR A 440 -2.91 -4.17 31.45
C TYR A 440 -2.46 -2.75 31.76
N GLY A 441 -3.34 -1.76 31.83
CA GLY A 441 -2.90 -0.40 32.17
C GLY A 441 -1.90 0.19 31.15
N PHE A 442 -0.83 0.80 31.68
CA PHE A 442 0.32 1.29 30.93
C PHE A 442 1.23 0.15 30.42
N ASP A 443 1.18 -1.05 31.00
CA ASP A 443 1.97 -2.21 30.53
C ASP A 443 1.47 -2.72 29.16
N LEU A 444 0.30 -2.24 28.70
CA LEU A 444 -0.21 -2.50 27.36
C LEU A 444 0.77 -2.09 26.24
N PHE A 445 1.64 -1.12 26.47
CA PHE A 445 2.40 -0.49 25.38
C PHE A 445 3.81 -1.06 25.22
N CYS A 446 4.44 -1.54 26.29
CA CYS A 446 5.75 -2.16 26.26
C CYS A 446 6.01 -3.00 27.51
N GLU A 447 6.79 -4.08 27.37
CA GLU A 447 7.43 -4.73 28.53
C GLU A 447 8.56 -3.81 29.02
N GLY A 448 8.43 -3.29 30.24
CA GLY A 448 9.42 -2.37 30.79
C GLY A 448 10.78 -3.01 30.97
N GLN A 449 11.85 -2.28 30.65
CA GLN A 449 13.22 -2.72 30.99
C GLN A 449 13.74 -2.13 32.29
N ASP A 450 13.06 -1.10 32.81
CA ASP A 450 13.40 -0.46 34.07
C ASP A 450 12.12 -0.07 34.83
N TYR A 451 11.86 -0.82 35.90
CA TYR A 451 10.78 -0.61 36.85
C TYR A 451 11.28 0.02 38.17
N SER A 452 12.51 0.55 38.20
CA SER A 452 13.10 1.13 39.42
C SER A 452 12.36 2.38 39.91
N SER A 453 11.59 3.03 39.04
CA SER A 453 10.76 4.19 39.37
C SER A 453 9.27 3.84 39.35
N PRO A 454 8.51 4.10 40.43
CA PRO A 454 7.07 3.82 40.46
C PRO A 454 6.25 4.73 39.52
N TYR A 455 6.88 5.76 38.95
CA TYR A 455 6.22 6.78 38.14
C TYR A 455 6.39 6.59 36.62
N ARG A 456 7.33 5.74 36.19
CA ARG A 456 7.67 5.58 34.78
C ARG A 456 8.25 4.21 34.47
N VAL A 457 8.01 3.74 33.26
CA VAL A 457 8.51 2.48 32.73
C VAL A 457 9.33 2.75 31.47
N GLY A 458 10.63 2.43 31.50
CA GLY A 458 11.53 2.66 30.37
C GLY A 458 11.33 1.66 29.22
N PHE A 459 11.47 2.14 27.97
CA PHE A 459 11.46 1.29 26.77
C PHE A 459 12.55 1.68 25.78
N ASN A 460 12.97 0.73 24.94
CA ASN A 460 13.97 0.98 23.91
C ASN A 460 13.33 1.49 22.62
N LEU A 461 13.49 2.78 22.35
CA LEU A 461 13.06 3.35 21.07
C LEU A 461 13.88 2.76 19.91
N MET A 462 13.18 2.28 18.88
CA MET A 462 13.76 1.95 17.58
C MET A 462 13.61 3.16 16.65
N THR A 463 12.37 3.57 16.39
CA THR A 463 12.07 4.72 15.52
C THR A 463 10.80 5.44 15.99
N LEU A 464 10.77 6.75 15.75
CA LEU A 464 9.64 7.64 15.97
C LEU A 464 9.22 8.25 14.62
N TYR A 465 7.94 8.13 14.29
CA TYR A 465 7.35 8.72 13.10
C TYR A 465 6.28 9.74 13.48
N VAL A 466 6.11 10.75 12.63
CA VAL A 466 4.88 11.55 12.58
C VAL A 466 4.32 11.48 11.17
N ILE A 467 3.04 11.11 11.08
CA ILE A 467 2.29 11.14 9.84
C ILE A 467 1.15 12.15 9.93
N GLU A 468 0.82 12.75 8.80
CA GLU A 468 -0.36 13.57 8.60
C GLU A 468 -1.39 12.77 7.82
N TRP A 469 -2.60 12.64 8.37
CA TRP A 469 -3.73 12.03 7.67
C TRP A 469 -4.50 13.05 6.83
N THR A 470 -4.88 12.65 5.62
CA THR A 470 -5.69 13.46 4.71
C THR A 470 -7.01 12.75 4.37
N PRO A 471 -8.11 13.53 4.26
CA PRO A 471 -9.41 12.99 3.86
C PRO A 471 -9.37 12.52 2.40
N LYS A 472 -10.40 11.78 2.00
CA LYS A 472 -10.63 11.40 0.60
C LYS A 472 -10.67 12.66 -0.28
N CYS A 473 -9.86 12.69 -1.34
CA CYS A 473 -9.95 13.72 -2.37
C CYS A 473 -11.27 13.62 -3.14
#